data_AF-A0A260ZEZ8-F1
#
_entry.id   AF-A0A260ZEZ8-F1
#
_cell.length_a   1.000
_cell.length_b   1.000
_cell.length_c   1.000
_cell.angle_alpha   90.00
_cell.angle_beta   90.00
_cell.angle_gamma   90.00
#
_symmetry.space_group_name_H-M   'P 1'
#
loop_
_entity.id
_entity.type
_entity.pdbx_description
1 polymer ?
#
loop_
_entity_poly.entity_id
_entity_poly.type
_entity_poly.pdbx_seq_one_letter_code
_entity_poly.pdbx_strand_id
1 'polypeptide(L)'
;MVRKDEVTCNLIIGDDKKTVVYGVRIGNGPIMQKTYDEYDRFFSTVKDMIPATISVAPKKRLFQAESKFFEKRRLWILVISQHLVDNQQRCEDVRRFFHIESPDDDDNNVDLGPTSLAPQQLAVTHRDHDFENFTFVDTNRVLV
;
A
#
# COMPACT_ATOMS: atom_id res chain seq x y z
N MET A 1 11.15 -26.86 7.88
CA MET A 1 11.63 -25.57 8.45
C MET A 1 10.69 -24.49 7.96
N VAL A 2 10.00 -23.77 8.85
CA VAL A 2 9.23 -22.59 8.46
C VAL A 2 10.25 -21.52 8.06
N ARG A 3 10.20 -21.02 6.83
CA ARG A 3 11.05 -19.88 6.43
C ARG A 3 10.64 -18.71 7.30
N LYS A 4 11.60 -18.13 8.02
CA LYS A 4 11.41 -16.88 8.74
C LYS A 4 11.89 -15.78 7.82
N ASP A 5 10.94 -15.11 7.18
CA ASP A 5 11.26 -13.94 6.39
C ASP A 5 11.65 -12.79 7.32
N GLU A 6 12.77 -12.13 6.98
CA GLU A 6 13.22 -10.95 7.70
C GLU A 6 12.25 -9.79 7.45
N VAL A 7 11.81 -9.12 8.51
CA VAL A 7 11.03 -7.90 8.41
C VAL A 7 11.95 -6.71 8.57
N THR A 8 11.84 -5.73 7.67
CA THR A 8 12.49 -4.42 7.82
C THR A 8 11.44 -3.32 7.87
N CYS A 9 11.76 -2.22 8.55
CA CYS A 9 10.87 -1.07 8.68
C CYS A 9 11.66 0.23 8.59
N ASN A 10 11.36 1.05 7.57
CA ASN A 10 11.99 2.33 7.30
C ASN A 10 11.06 3.48 7.70
N LEU A 11 11.63 4.52 8.32
CA LEU A 11 10.93 5.78 8.55
C LEU A 11 11.11 6.70 7.35
N ILE A 12 10.00 7.12 6.75
CA ILE A 12 9.99 7.99 5.58
C ILE A 12 9.25 9.27 5.97
N ILE A 13 9.93 10.41 5.82
CA ILE A 13 9.39 11.73 6.10
C ILE A 13 9.30 12.46 4.76
N GLY A 14 8.09 12.89 4.39
CA GLY A 14 7.86 13.64 3.17
C GLY A 14 8.55 15.00 3.19
N ASP A 15 8.71 15.59 2.01
CA ASP A 15 9.38 16.91 1.85
C ASP A 15 8.66 18.03 2.62
N ASP A 16 7.35 17.86 2.83
CA ASP A 16 6.52 18.74 3.65
C ASP A 16 6.83 18.68 5.16
N LYS A 17 7.68 17.74 5.58
CA LYS A 17 8.06 17.41 6.96
C LYS A 17 6.89 17.05 7.89
N LYS A 18 5.69 16.91 7.33
CA LYS A 18 4.44 16.62 8.05
C LYS A 18 3.96 15.22 7.74
N THR A 19 4.15 14.77 6.51
CA THR A 19 3.83 13.43 6.08
C THR A 19 4.87 12.47 6.64
N VAL A 20 4.42 11.54 7.49
CA VAL A 20 5.28 10.52 8.10
C VAL A 20 4.67 9.16 7.83
N VAL A 21 5.39 8.33 7.08
CA VAL A 21 4.98 6.96 6.76
C VAL A 21 6.06 5.97 7.16
N TYR A 22 5.64 4.73 7.44
CA TYR A 22 6.50 3.63 7.84
C TYR A 22 6.45 2.57 6.75
N GLY A 23 7.58 2.39 6.08
CA GLY A 23 7.77 1.43 5.00
C GLY A 23 8.18 0.07 5.55
N VAL A 24 7.28 -0.92 5.56
CA VAL A 24 7.60 -2.29 5.96
C VAL A 24 7.90 -3.14 4.72
N ARG A 25 8.92 -4.00 4.81
CA ARG A 25 9.25 -5.00 3.78
C ARG A 25 9.41 -6.36 4.44
N ILE A 26 8.83 -7.38 3.82
CA ILE A 26 8.94 -8.78 4.24
C ILE A 26 9.86 -9.51 3.25
N GLY A 27 10.99 -10.04 3.74
CA GLY A 27 12.01 -10.67 2.91
C GLY A 27 12.42 -9.80 1.73
N ASN A 28 12.35 -10.37 0.52
CA ASN A 28 12.62 -9.65 -0.72
C ASN A 28 11.38 -9.02 -1.38
N GLY A 29 10.22 -9.07 -0.75
CA GLY A 29 8.96 -8.55 -1.27
C GLY A 29 8.92 -7.02 -1.46
N PRO A 30 7.78 -6.48 -1.93
CA PRO A 30 7.59 -5.04 -2.11
C PRO A 30 7.60 -4.29 -0.77
N ILE A 31 7.96 -2.99 -0.82
CA ILE A 31 7.88 -2.11 0.35
C ILE A 31 6.45 -1.57 0.46
N MET A 32 5.82 -1.82 1.60
CA MET A 32 4.50 -1.33 1.95
C MET A 32 4.63 -0.06 2.79
N GLN A 33 4.19 1.07 2.25
CA GLN A 33 4.21 2.35 2.97
C GLN A 33 2.83 2.64 3.54
N LYS A 34 2.75 2.78 4.87
CA LYS A 34 1.51 3.08 5.58
C LYS A 34 1.76 4.12 6.67
N THR A 35 0.74 4.89 6.99
CA THR A 35 0.75 5.81 8.13
C THR A 35 0.75 5.05 9.46
N TYR A 36 1.15 5.70 10.55
CA TYR A 36 1.04 5.10 11.89
C TYR A 36 -0.38 4.66 12.21
N ASP A 37 -1.39 5.47 11.86
CA ASP A 37 -2.78 5.20 12.20
C ASP A 37 -3.32 3.94 11.52
N GLU A 38 -2.84 3.61 10.31
CA GLU A 38 -3.16 2.34 9.65
C GLU A 38 -2.58 1.14 10.39
N TYR A 39 -1.33 1.22 10.84
CA TYR A 39 -0.73 0.16 11.66
C TYR A 39 -1.44 0.03 13.02
N ASP A 40 -1.73 1.15 13.69
CA ASP A 40 -2.38 1.16 15.00
C ASP A 40 -3.79 0.54 14.95
N ARG A 41 -4.57 0.88 13.91
CA ARG A 41 -5.87 0.27 13.65
C ARG A 41 -5.75 -1.22 13.39
N PHE A 42 -4.82 -1.62 12.53
CA PHE A 42 -4.63 -3.04 12.21
C PHE A 42 -4.18 -3.85 13.43
N PHE A 43 -3.19 -3.37 14.19
CA PHE A 43 -2.73 -4.04 15.41
C PHE A 43 -3.81 -4.10 16.49
N SER A 44 -4.72 -3.12 16.51
CA SER A 44 -5.90 -3.19 17.37
C SER A 44 -6.87 -4.30 16.96
N THR A 45 -7.05 -4.52 15.65
CA THR A 45 -7.85 -5.63 15.10
C THR A 45 -7.26 -6.99 15.46
N VAL A 46 -5.94 -7.14 15.36
CA VAL A 46 -5.24 -8.40 15.63
C VAL A 46 -4.64 -8.50 17.04
N LYS A 47 -5.10 -7.67 17.98
CA LYS A 47 -4.49 -7.51 19.32
C LYS A 47 -4.34 -8.82 20.10
N ASP A 48 -5.29 -9.74 19.93
CA ASP A 48 -5.33 -11.00 20.66
C ASP A 48 -4.24 -11.98 20.17
N MET A 49 -3.63 -11.71 19.01
CA MET A 49 -2.47 -12.43 18.47
C MET A 49 -1.13 -11.82 18.88
N ILE A 50 -1.14 -10.64 19.52
CA ILE A 50 0.05 -9.88 19.89
C ILE A 50 0.35 -10.05 21.39
N PRO A 51 1.57 -10.44 21.77
CA PRO A 51 1.96 -10.56 23.17
C PRO A 51 1.77 -9.24 23.92
N ALA A 52 1.24 -9.33 25.15
CA ALA A 52 1.00 -8.17 26.01
C ALA A 52 2.26 -7.32 26.29
N THR A 53 3.44 -7.92 26.19
CA THR A 53 4.74 -7.25 26.36
C THR A 53 5.05 -6.23 25.27
N ILE A 54 4.46 -6.39 24.08
CA ILE A 54 4.71 -5.53 22.91
C ILE A 54 3.43 -4.88 22.36
N SER A 55 2.25 -5.21 22.87
CA SER A 55 0.97 -4.67 22.38
C SER A 55 0.76 -3.18 22.70
N VAL A 56 1.51 -2.61 23.64
CA VAL A 56 1.33 -1.23 24.08
C VAL A 56 2.03 -0.26 23.13
N ALA A 57 1.24 0.60 22.48
CA ALA A 57 1.73 1.61 21.56
C ALA A 57 2.60 2.70 22.23
N PRO A 58 3.67 3.18 21.57
CA PRO A 58 4.48 4.29 22.06
C PRO A 58 3.70 5.60 22.16
N LYS A 59 3.71 6.21 23.35
CA LYS A 59 3.13 7.54 23.60
C LYS A 59 4.19 8.64 23.53
N LYS A 60 3.85 9.78 22.92
CA LYS A 60 4.71 10.96 22.85
C LYS A 60 4.82 11.57 24.24
N ARG A 61 6.04 11.80 24.73
CA ARG A 61 6.27 12.51 25.99
C ARG A 61 6.34 14.02 25.74
N LEU A 62 6.00 14.80 26.76
CA LEU A 62 6.20 16.26 26.75
C LEU A 62 7.69 16.56 26.52
N PHE A 63 7.99 17.54 25.66
CA PHE A 63 9.35 17.94 25.24
C PHE A 63 10.16 16.89 24.46
N GLN A 64 9.57 15.76 24.04
CA GLN A 64 10.27 14.81 23.18
C GLN A 64 10.33 15.31 21.73
N ALA A 65 11.53 15.31 21.15
CA ALA A 65 11.74 15.58 19.72
C ALA A 65 10.93 14.60 18.84
N GLU A 66 10.34 15.11 17.76
CA GLU A 66 9.44 14.33 16.90
C GLU A 66 10.16 13.16 16.23
N SER A 67 11.38 13.39 15.72
CA SER A 67 12.20 12.33 15.12
C SER A 67 12.43 11.16 16.07
N LYS A 68 12.76 11.43 17.34
CA LYS A 68 12.91 10.40 18.38
C LYS A 68 11.60 9.68 18.68
N PHE A 69 10.46 10.33 18.50
CA PHE A 69 9.16 9.71 18.70
C PHE A 69 8.76 8.82 17.53
N PHE A 70 8.96 9.29 16.29
CA PHE A 70 8.74 8.50 15.09
C PHE A 70 9.63 7.26 15.07
N GLU A 71 10.88 7.38 15.50
CA GLU A 71 11.78 6.24 15.59
C GLU A 71 11.31 5.17 16.58
N LYS A 72 10.70 5.57 17.71
CA LYS A 72 10.08 4.61 18.63
C LYS A 72 8.90 3.89 18.00
N ARG A 73 8.07 4.61 17.24
CA ARG A 73 6.96 4.00 16.48
C ARG A 73 7.48 3.04 15.42
N ARG A 74 8.55 3.41 14.70
CA ARG A 74 9.22 2.55 13.71
C ARG A 74 9.66 1.23 14.33
N LEU A 75 10.35 1.28 15.47
CA LEU A 75 10.77 0.08 16.20
C LEU A 75 9.59 -0.76 16.67
N TRP A 76 8.54 -0.12 17.19
CA TRP A 76 7.35 -0.83 17.64
C TRP A 76 6.63 -1.56 16.51
N ILE A 77 6.43 -0.87 15.37
CA ILE A 77 5.87 -1.46 14.15
C ILE A 77 6.73 -2.64 13.68
N LEU A 78 8.06 -2.48 13.65
CA LEU A 78 8.99 -3.55 13.27
C LEU A 78 8.80 -4.80 14.14
N VAL A 79 8.80 -4.65 15.46
CA VAL A 79 8.71 -5.78 16.40
C VAL A 79 7.38 -6.52 16.27
N ILE A 80 6.26 -5.79 16.22
CA ILE A 80 4.95 -6.43 16.04
C ILE A 80 4.85 -7.11 14.67
N SER A 81 5.33 -6.45 13.62
CA SER A 81 5.29 -7.00 12.26
C SER A 81 6.11 -8.29 12.16
N GLN A 82 7.32 -8.32 12.71
CA GLN A 82 8.13 -9.54 12.79
C GLN A 82 7.40 -10.64 13.57
N HIS A 83 6.77 -10.32 14.70
CA HIS A 83 6.01 -11.31 15.48
C HIS A 83 4.84 -11.89 14.67
N LEU A 84 4.05 -11.06 14.00
CA LEU A 84 2.91 -11.51 13.19
C LEU A 84 3.39 -12.35 11.99
N VAL A 85 4.48 -11.96 11.34
CA VAL A 85 5.07 -12.70 10.22
C VAL A 85 5.67 -14.02 10.67
N ASP A 86 6.26 -14.11 11.87
CA ASP A 86 6.82 -15.36 12.37
C ASP A 86 5.75 -16.37 12.81
N ASN A 87 4.61 -15.89 13.32
CA ASN A 87 3.67 -16.72 14.08
C ASN A 87 2.27 -16.81 13.47
N GLN A 88 1.87 -15.89 12.58
CA GLN A 88 0.49 -15.72 12.12
C GLN A 88 0.35 -15.67 10.60
N GLN A 89 1.28 -16.30 9.85
CA GLN A 89 1.22 -16.33 8.37
C GLN A 89 -0.02 -17.01 7.81
N ARG A 90 -0.75 -17.82 8.60
CA ARG A 90 -2.01 -18.44 8.15
C ARG A 90 -3.24 -17.55 8.36
N CYS A 91 -3.10 -16.44 9.08
CA CYS A 91 -4.19 -15.51 9.29
C CYS A 91 -4.39 -14.65 8.04
N GLU A 92 -5.60 -14.68 7.47
CA GLU A 92 -5.93 -13.91 6.26
C GLU A 92 -5.73 -12.40 6.45
N ASP A 93 -6.10 -11.86 7.61
CA ASP A 93 -5.92 -10.43 7.90
C ASP A 93 -4.44 -10.03 7.91
N VAL A 94 -3.59 -10.87 8.50
CA VAL A 94 -2.14 -10.67 8.51
C VAL A 94 -1.57 -10.75 7.10
N ARG A 95 -1.94 -11.78 6.35
CA ARG A 95 -1.48 -11.95 4.96
C ARG A 95 -1.91 -10.80 4.08
N ARG A 96 -3.18 -10.39 4.15
CA ARG A 96 -3.73 -9.29 3.36
C ARG A 96 -3.06 -7.98 3.71
N PHE A 97 -2.86 -7.70 5.00
CA PHE A 97 -2.21 -6.47 5.43
C PHE A 97 -0.75 -6.38 4.99
N PHE A 98 -0.02 -7.51 5.03
CA PHE A 98 1.39 -7.61 4.65
C PHE A 98 1.67 -8.04 3.20
N HIS A 99 0.63 -8.18 2.38
CA HIS A 99 0.71 -8.71 1.01
C HIS A 99 1.53 -10.02 0.93
N ILE A 100 1.31 -10.93 1.89
CA ILE A 100 1.97 -12.24 1.93
C ILE A 100 1.13 -13.23 1.11
N GLU A 101 1.75 -13.81 0.08
CA GLU A 101 1.15 -14.82 -0.80
C GLU A 101 0.71 -16.06 -0.02
N SER A 102 -0.30 -16.78 -0.53
CA SER A 102 -0.73 -18.02 0.11
C SER A 102 0.33 -19.07 -0.14
N PRO A 103 0.68 -19.90 0.86
CA PRO A 103 1.44 -21.12 0.58
C PRO A 103 0.72 -22.04 -0.42
N ASP A 104 -0.61 -21.90 -0.57
CA ASP A 104 -1.43 -22.68 -1.49
C ASP A 104 -1.65 -21.99 -2.87
N ASP A 105 -1.16 -20.77 -3.07
CA ASP A 105 -1.36 -20.01 -4.33
C ASP A 105 -0.25 -20.30 -5.36
N ASP A 106 0.74 -21.13 -5.01
CA ASP A 106 1.95 -21.38 -5.80
C ASP A 106 1.72 -22.21 -7.09
N ASP A 107 0.47 -22.54 -7.44
CA ASP A 107 0.18 -23.41 -8.59
C ASP A 107 -0.70 -22.81 -9.72
N ASN A 108 -1.41 -21.67 -9.60
CA ASN A 108 -2.35 -21.25 -10.68
C ASN A 108 -2.71 -19.75 -10.76
N ASN A 109 -1.76 -18.83 -10.87
CA ASN A 109 -2.09 -17.48 -11.32
C ASN A 109 -1.16 -16.96 -12.42
N VAL A 110 -1.35 -17.52 -13.62
CA VAL A 110 -0.84 -16.96 -14.87
C VAL A 110 -1.73 -15.76 -15.23
N ASP A 111 -1.20 -14.54 -15.04
CA ASP A 111 -1.79 -13.34 -15.62
C ASP A 111 -1.61 -13.38 -17.15
N LEU A 112 -2.59 -13.94 -17.86
CA LEU A 112 -2.75 -13.70 -19.29
C LEU A 112 -3.44 -12.34 -19.41
N GLY A 113 -2.64 -11.27 -19.38
CA GLY A 113 -3.07 -9.94 -19.76
C GLY A 113 -3.86 -9.97 -21.09
N PRO A 114 -4.74 -8.99 -21.34
CA PRO A 114 -5.72 -9.08 -22.42
C PRO A 114 -5.03 -9.40 -23.75
N THR A 115 -5.32 -10.59 -24.27
CA THR A 115 -4.91 -11.00 -25.62
C THR A 115 -5.49 -9.98 -26.59
N SER A 116 -4.61 -9.35 -27.38
CA SER A 116 -4.99 -8.48 -28.50
C SER A 116 -6.01 -9.17 -29.40
N LEU A 117 -7.29 -8.90 -29.15
CA LEU A 117 -8.36 -9.15 -30.10
C LEU A 117 -8.55 -7.84 -30.87
N ALA A 118 -7.85 -7.75 -31.99
CA ALA A 118 -8.09 -6.74 -33.01
C ALA A 118 -9.61 -6.69 -33.30
N PRO A 119 -10.28 -5.53 -33.17
CA PRO A 119 -11.64 -5.39 -33.63
C PRO A 119 -11.63 -5.42 -35.17
N GLN A 120 -12.10 -6.52 -35.75
CA GLN A 120 -12.57 -6.53 -37.13
C GLN A 120 -13.74 -5.56 -37.21
N GLN A 121 -13.48 -4.36 -37.73
CA GLN A 121 -14.53 -3.40 -38.07
C GLN A 121 -15.33 -3.93 -39.26
N LEU A 122 -16.41 -4.63 -38.97
CA LEU A 122 -17.52 -4.85 -39.90
C LEU A 122 -18.79 -4.31 -39.26
N ALA A 123 -19.01 -3.02 -39.44
CA ALA A 123 -20.33 -2.40 -39.33
C ALA A 123 -20.32 -1.09 -40.11
N VAL A 124 -20.45 -1.19 -41.44
CA VAL A 124 -20.90 -0.05 -42.26
C VAL A 124 -22.42 0.00 -42.10
N THR A 125 -22.91 0.81 -41.18
CA THR A 125 -24.31 1.22 -41.15
C THR A 125 -24.42 2.64 -41.70
N HIS A 126 -25.08 2.69 -42.85
CA HIS A 126 -25.87 3.76 -43.46
C HIS A 126 -25.76 5.19 -42.90
N ARG A 127 -25.50 6.09 -43.86
CA ARG A 127 -25.68 7.55 -43.81
C ARG A 127 -27.07 7.91 -43.31
N ASP A 128 -27.14 8.86 -42.38
CA ASP A 128 -28.25 9.81 -42.29
C ASP A 128 -27.74 11.20 -41.88
N HIS A 129 -27.88 12.09 -42.86
CA HIS A 129 -28.28 13.49 -42.80
C HIS A 129 -28.06 14.38 -41.55
N ASP A 130 -27.39 15.51 -41.84
CA ASP A 130 -27.66 16.86 -41.35
C ASP A 130 -27.50 17.17 -39.84
N PHE A 131 -26.42 17.91 -39.50
CA PHE A 131 -26.59 19.24 -38.89
C PHE A 131 -25.31 20.08 -39.02
N GLU A 132 -25.48 21.28 -39.55
CA GLU A 132 -24.48 22.33 -39.67
C GLU A 132 -24.18 23.02 -38.33
N ASN A 133 -23.00 23.65 -38.25
CA ASN A 133 -22.63 24.78 -37.37
C ASN A 133 -22.46 24.45 -35.86
N PHE A 134 -21.39 24.83 -35.16
CA PHE A 134 -20.63 26.07 -35.19
C PHE A 134 -19.15 25.85 -34.78
N THR A 135 -18.24 26.55 -35.44
CA THR A 135 -16.88 26.82 -34.94
C THR A 135 -16.93 27.98 -33.95
N PHE A 136 -16.42 27.77 -32.73
CA PHE A 136 -15.97 28.86 -31.87
C PHE A 136 -14.47 28.66 -31.62
N VAL A 137 -13.65 29.49 -32.27
CA VAL A 137 -12.20 29.59 -32.05
C VAL A 137 -12.00 30.78 -31.14
N ASP A 138 -11.68 30.54 -29.87
CA ASP A 138 -11.18 31.57 -28.97
C ASP A 138 -9.65 31.47 -28.95
N THR A 139 -9.00 32.26 -29.80
CA THR A 139 -7.55 32.46 -29.78
C THR A 139 -7.28 33.87 -29.29
N ASN A 140 -7.21 34.02 -27.96
CA ASN A 140 -6.67 35.22 -27.34
C ASN A 140 -5.13 35.12 -27.25
N ARG A 141 -4.44 35.86 -28.13
CA ARG A 141 -3.15 36.46 -27.76
C ARG A 141 -2.86 37.70 -28.60
N VAL A 142 -2.71 38.80 -27.88
CA VAL A 142 -2.55 40.18 -28.34
C VAL A 142 -1.24 40.73 -27.78
N LEU A 143 -0.62 41.64 -28.55
CA LEU A 143 0.48 42.58 -28.24
C LEU A 143 1.92 42.03 -28.25
N VAL A 144 2.91 42.66 -28.89
CA VAL A 144 3.08 44.06 -29.36
C VAL A 144 3.73 44.07 -30.74
#